data_AF-A0A6G4X6K1-F1
#
_entry.id   AF-A0A6G4X6K1-F1
#
_cell.length_a   1.000
_cell.length_b   1.000
_cell.length_c   1.000
_cell.angle_alpha   90.00
_cell.angle_beta   90.00
_cell.angle_gamma   90.00
#
_symmetry.space_group_name_H-M   'P 1'
#
loop_
_entity.id
_entity.type
_entity.pdbx_description
1 polymer ?
#
loop_
_entity_poly.entity_id
_entity_poly.type
_entity_poly.pdbx_seq_one_letter_code
_entity_poly.pdbx_strand_id
1 'polypeptide(L)'
;MKVDFSLRELEVLSQAIMRLRFEDAVSGMFLGSSYLAASHERIVDSIIAECEKGGDVGRAARWVEWREWRGRSYERDVIRNYVTTLDAWSIWSYEQKIDFLRISCSPFSPSDSELGELCREIDANSHEVD
;
A
#
# COMPACT_ATOMS: atom_id res chain seq x y z
N MET A 1 4.16 -17.16 -21.73
CA MET A 1 3.23 -17.94 -20.91
C MET A 1 2.38 -16.95 -20.12
N LYS A 2 1.07 -16.91 -20.32
CA LYS A 2 0.16 -16.16 -19.44
C LYS A 2 -0.25 -17.12 -18.32
N VAL A 3 0.02 -16.75 -17.08
CA VAL A 3 -0.55 -17.46 -15.92
C VAL A 3 -1.95 -16.89 -15.74
N ASP A 4 -2.96 -17.74 -15.80
CA ASP A 4 -4.35 -17.38 -15.58
C ASP A 4 -4.72 -17.75 -14.14
N PHE A 5 -5.31 -16.81 -13.41
CA PHE A 5 -5.70 -17.00 -12.01
C PHE A 5 -7.21 -16.84 -11.90
N SER A 6 -7.85 -17.75 -11.18
CA SER A 6 -9.24 -17.59 -10.77
C SER A 6 -9.39 -16.40 -9.81
N LEU A 7 -10.60 -15.85 -9.73
CA LEU A 7 -10.93 -14.77 -8.78
C LEU A 7 -10.50 -15.12 -7.34
N ARG A 8 -10.70 -16.36 -6.93
CA ARG A 8 -10.33 -16.83 -5.58
C ARG A 8 -8.82 -16.84 -5.37
N GLU A 9 -8.04 -17.23 -6.38
CA GLU A 9 -6.58 -17.19 -6.31
C GLU A 9 -6.06 -15.76 -6.21
N LEU A 10 -6.65 -14.83 -6.97
CA LEU A 10 -6.30 -13.41 -6.88
C LEU A 10 -6.58 -12.84 -5.47
N GLU A 11 -7.72 -13.17 -4.86
CA GLU A 11 -8.05 -12.72 -3.51
C GLU A 11 -7.09 -13.29 -2.45
N VAL A 12 -6.72 -14.58 -2.57
CA VAL A 12 -5.73 -15.21 -1.69
C VAL A 12 -4.37 -14.54 -1.85
N LEU A 13 -3.94 -14.24 -3.08
CA LEU A 13 -2.70 -13.52 -3.34
C LEU A 13 -2.72 -12.11 -2.75
N SER A 14 -3.82 -11.37 -2.92
CA SER A 14 -3.98 -10.03 -2.33
C SER A 14 -3.85 -10.06 -0.81
N GLN A 15 -4.51 -11.03 -0.15
CA GLN A 15 -4.39 -11.22 1.30
C GLN A 15 -2.98 -11.60 1.73
N ALA A 16 -2.32 -12.50 0.99
CA ALA A 16 -0.94 -12.88 1.29
C ALA A 16 0.02 -11.69 1.20
N ILE A 17 -0.14 -10.81 0.19
CA ILE A 17 0.69 -9.61 0.06
C ILE A 17 0.40 -8.62 1.18
N MET A 18 -0.87 -8.40 1.55
CA MET A 18 -1.22 -7.56 2.71
C MET A 18 -0.50 -8.01 3.98
N ARG A 19 -0.52 -9.32 4.26
CA ARG A 19 0.15 -9.89 5.44
C ARG A 19 1.66 -9.68 5.41
N LEU A 20 2.29 -9.95 4.27
CA LEU A 20 3.73 -9.74 4.08
C LEU A 20 4.16 -8.28 4.25
N ARG A 21 3.29 -7.33 3.87
CA ARG A 21 3.59 -5.91 3.94
C ARG A 21 3.29 -5.28 5.28
N PHE A 22 2.25 -5.73 5.98
CA PHE A 22 1.73 -5.01 7.13
C PHE A 22 1.63 -5.82 8.43
N GLU A 23 1.55 -7.15 8.39
CA GLU A 23 1.31 -7.98 9.59
C GLU A 23 2.52 -8.80 10.04
N ASP A 24 3.18 -9.48 9.11
CA ASP A 24 4.40 -10.25 9.41
C ASP A 24 5.57 -9.29 9.70
N ALA A 25 6.72 -9.80 10.15
CA ALA A 25 7.90 -8.98 10.46
C ALA A 25 8.25 -8.04 9.28
N VAL A 26 7.76 -6.79 9.39
CA VAL A 26 7.70 -5.85 8.28
C VAL A 26 9.11 -5.60 7.79
N SER A 27 9.38 -6.06 6.57
CA SER A 27 10.68 -5.94 5.94
C SER A 27 10.64 -4.86 4.89
N GLY A 28 11.71 -4.08 4.81
CA GLY A 28 11.90 -3.10 3.76
C GLY A 28 11.90 -3.70 2.35
N MET A 29 12.19 -4.99 2.25
CA MET A 29 12.09 -5.76 1.00
C MET A 29 10.66 -5.76 0.43
N PHE A 30 9.63 -5.64 1.28
CA PHE A 30 8.24 -5.69 0.85
C PHE A 30 7.60 -4.30 0.82
N LEU A 31 7.78 -3.51 1.88
CA LEU A 31 7.10 -2.20 1.99
C LEU A 31 7.60 -1.18 0.95
N GLY A 32 8.91 -1.14 0.71
CA GLY A 32 9.54 -0.22 -0.24
C GLY A 32 9.66 -0.75 -1.67
N SER A 33 9.13 -1.95 -1.97
CA SER A 33 9.30 -2.57 -3.28
C SER A 33 8.26 -2.07 -4.28
N SER A 34 8.72 -1.26 -5.24
CA SER A 34 7.90 -0.78 -6.36
C SER A 34 7.33 -1.93 -7.21
N TYR A 35 8.07 -3.03 -7.34
CA TYR A 35 7.60 -4.22 -8.07
C TYR A 35 6.46 -4.92 -7.34
N LEU A 36 6.54 -5.04 -6.01
CA LEU A 36 5.48 -5.66 -5.22
C LEU A 36 4.24 -4.77 -5.18
N ALA A 37 4.40 -3.46 -4.99
CA ALA A 37 3.33 -2.47 -5.07
C ALA A 37 2.58 -2.56 -6.41
N ALA A 38 3.29 -2.45 -7.54
CA ALA A 38 2.69 -2.54 -8.87
C ALA A 38 2.06 -3.91 -9.17
N SER A 39 2.56 -4.99 -8.54
CA SER A 39 1.95 -6.31 -8.68
C SER A 39 0.67 -6.43 -7.87
N HIS A 40 0.65 -5.86 -6.66
CA HIS A 40 -0.53 -5.86 -5.80
C HIS A 40 -1.66 -5.02 -6.39
N GLU A 41 -1.35 -3.84 -6.92
CA GLU A 41 -2.30 -3.01 -7.67
C GLU A 41 -2.95 -3.79 -8.81
N ARG A 42 -2.15 -4.41 -9.68
CA ARG A 42 -2.66 -5.22 -10.80
C ARG A 42 -3.51 -6.41 -10.35
N ILE A 43 -3.17 -7.05 -9.23
CA ILE A 43 -3.98 -8.12 -8.66
C ILE A 43 -5.35 -7.56 -8.25
N VAL A 44 -5.39 -6.44 -7.52
CA VAL A 44 -6.65 -5.83 -7.07
C VAL A 44 -7.49 -5.34 -8.27
N ASP A 45 -6.86 -4.73 -9.27
CA ASP A 45 -7.55 -4.34 -10.52
C ASP A 45 -8.14 -5.56 -11.25
N SER A 46 -7.42 -6.68 -11.28
CA SER A 46 -7.90 -7.92 -11.89
C SER A 46 -9.08 -8.52 -11.12
N ILE A 47 -9.07 -8.44 -9.78
CA ILE A 47 -10.21 -8.85 -8.93
C ILE A 47 -11.45 -8.03 -9.28
N ILE A 48 -11.32 -6.70 -9.36
CA ILE A 48 -12.42 -5.79 -9.69
C ILE A 48 -12.97 -6.12 -11.08
N ALA A 49 -12.09 -6.22 -12.08
CA ALA A 49 -12.48 -6.51 -13.46
C ALA A 49 -13.19 -7.86 -13.61
N GLU A 50 -12.71 -8.92 -12.94
CA GLU A 50 -13.36 -10.24 -13.00
C GLU A 50 -14.70 -10.26 -12.24
N CYS A 51 -14.87 -9.48 -11.17
CA CYS A 51 -16.17 -9.29 -10.52
C CYS A 51 -17.18 -8.61 -11.47
N GLU A 52 -16.77 -7.53 -12.13
CA GLU A 52 -17.62 -6.79 -13.07
C GLU A 52 -18.02 -7.66 -14.26
N LYS A 53 -17.08 -8.39 -14.85
CA LYS A 53 -17.30 -9.33 -15.94
C LYS A 53 -18.25 -10.47 -15.55
N GLY A 54 -18.19 -10.91 -14.29
CA GLY A 54 -19.11 -11.88 -13.71
C GLY A 54 -20.48 -11.32 -13.33
N GLY A 55 -20.69 -10.00 -13.44
CA GLY A 55 -21.93 -9.32 -13.06
C GLY A 55 -22.08 -9.05 -11.54
N ASP A 56 -21.04 -9.29 -10.73
CA ASP A 56 -21.05 -9.06 -9.29
C ASP A 56 -20.59 -7.62 -8.96
N VAL A 57 -21.42 -6.65 -9.35
CA VAL A 57 -21.13 -5.21 -9.18
C VAL A 57 -20.96 -4.84 -7.70
N GLY A 58 -21.71 -5.49 -6.80
CA GLY A 58 -21.60 -5.23 -5.37
C GLY A 58 -20.24 -5.64 -4.81
N ARG A 59 -19.67 -6.77 -5.26
CA ARG A 59 -18.32 -7.18 -4.85
C ARG A 59 -17.25 -6.29 -5.46
N ALA A 60 -17.39 -5.89 -6.72
CA ALA A 60 -16.48 -4.93 -7.35
C ALA A 60 -16.43 -3.61 -6.57
N ALA A 61 -17.59 -3.05 -6.22
CA ALA A 61 -17.69 -1.82 -5.43
C ALA A 61 -17.02 -1.94 -4.06
N ARG A 62 -17.17 -3.08 -3.36
CA ARG A 62 -16.48 -3.32 -2.08
C ARG A 62 -14.96 -3.35 -2.23
N TRP A 63 -14.43 -3.87 -3.33
CA TRP A 63 -12.98 -3.84 -3.59
C TRP A 63 -12.47 -2.44 -3.92
N VAL A 64 -13.28 -1.64 -4.62
CA VAL A 64 -12.98 -0.21 -4.86
C VAL A 64 -12.95 0.55 -3.54
N GLU A 65 -13.99 0.41 -2.71
CA GLU A 65 -14.07 1.02 -1.37
C GLU A 65 -12.92 0.53 -0.47
N TRP A 66 -12.57 -0.76 -0.53
CA TRP A 66 -11.43 -1.29 0.21
C TRP A 66 -10.10 -0.62 -0.18
N ARG A 67 -9.92 -0.13 -1.41
CA ARG A 67 -8.69 0.61 -1.77
C ARG A 67 -8.63 2.02 -1.19
N GLU A 68 -9.72 2.54 -0.66
CA GLU A 68 -9.70 3.87 -0.07
C GLU A 68 -8.72 3.93 1.09
N TRP A 69 -7.91 4.99 1.10
CA TRP A 69 -6.94 5.23 2.16
C TRP A 69 -7.60 5.67 3.47
N ARG A 70 -8.80 6.24 3.37
CA ARG A 70 -9.59 6.68 4.51
C ARG A 70 -9.85 5.50 5.45
N GLY A 71 -9.41 5.62 6.70
CA GLY A 71 -9.60 4.59 7.73
C GLY A 71 -8.48 3.54 7.83
N ARG A 72 -7.39 3.69 7.06
CA ARG A 72 -6.20 2.82 7.10
C ARG A 72 -5.22 3.19 8.22
N SER A 73 -5.72 3.37 9.45
CA SER A 73 -4.89 3.81 10.57
C SER A 73 -3.79 2.79 10.91
N TYR A 74 -4.10 1.49 10.85
CA TYR A 74 -3.13 0.43 11.10
C TYR A 74 -2.00 0.45 10.06
N GLU A 75 -2.32 0.46 8.77
CA GLU A 75 -1.32 0.47 7.71
C GLU A 75 -0.51 1.79 7.72
N ARG A 76 -1.15 2.92 8.03
CA ARG A 76 -0.47 4.21 8.25
C ARG A 76 0.56 4.10 9.37
N ASP A 77 0.20 3.53 10.51
CA ASP A 77 1.10 3.36 11.65
C ASP A 77 2.28 2.43 11.31
N VAL A 78 2.02 1.33 10.58
CA VAL A 78 3.07 0.42 10.11
C VAL A 78 4.06 1.14 9.19
N ILE A 79 3.56 1.88 8.19
CA ILE A 79 4.39 2.64 7.26
C ILE A 79 5.20 3.68 8.03
N ARG A 80 4.57 4.45 8.91
CA ARG A 80 5.24 5.46 9.73
C ARG A 80 6.38 4.84 10.53
N ASN A 81 6.10 3.79 11.29
CA ASN A 81 7.08 3.11 12.14
C ASN A 81 8.25 2.55 11.31
N TYR A 82 7.97 1.96 10.16
CA TYR A 82 9.01 1.47 9.27
C TYR A 82 9.87 2.63 8.73
N VAL A 83 9.24 3.69 8.22
CA VAL A 83 9.96 4.82 7.63
C VAL A 83 10.86 5.51 8.66
N THR A 84 10.44 5.63 9.91
CA THR A 84 11.29 6.19 10.98
C THR A 84 12.55 5.37 11.27
N THR A 85 12.63 4.12 10.81
CA THR A 85 13.86 3.31 10.89
C THR A 85 14.83 3.53 9.72
N LEU A 86 14.44 4.32 8.72
CA LEU A 86 15.26 4.58 7.55
C LEU A 86 16.16 5.80 7.78
N ASP A 87 17.46 5.56 7.96
CA ASP A 87 18.48 6.62 8.06
C ASP A 87 18.41 7.61 6.87
N ALA A 88 18.05 7.11 5.68
CA ALA A 88 17.97 7.90 4.47
C ALA A 88 16.78 8.87 4.44
N TRP A 89 15.76 8.71 5.30
CA TRP A 89 14.56 9.53 5.26
C TRP A 89 14.86 11.02 5.48
N SER A 90 15.75 11.35 6.41
CA SER A 90 16.10 12.73 6.77
C SER A 90 16.79 13.50 5.63
N ILE A 91 17.46 12.79 4.72
CA ILE A 91 18.22 13.37 3.61
C ILE A 91 17.46 13.36 2.28
N TRP A 92 16.32 12.66 2.21
CA TRP A 92 15.49 12.62 1.01
C TRP A 92 14.80 13.96 0.76
N SER A 93 14.67 14.31 -0.52
CA SER A 93 13.82 15.43 -0.93
C SER A 93 12.35 15.11 -0.64
N TYR A 94 11.52 16.15 -0.55
CA TYR A 94 10.08 15.96 -0.38
C TYR A 94 9.48 15.07 -1.49
N GLU A 95 9.90 15.25 -2.74
CA GLU A 95 9.45 14.42 -3.86
C GLU A 95 9.81 12.94 -3.66
N GLN A 96 11.05 12.64 -3.24
CA GLN A 96 11.48 11.28 -2.95
C GLN A 96 10.69 10.65 -1.81
N LYS A 97 10.40 11.42 -0.75
CA LYS A 97 9.55 10.98 0.37
C LYS A 97 8.15 10.63 -0.11
N ILE A 98 7.53 11.51 -0.89
CA ILE A 98 6.17 11.29 -1.42
C ILE A 98 6.12 10.07 -2.35
N ASP A 99 7.10 9.90 -3.24
CA ASP A 99 7.16 8.73 -4.11
C ASP A 99 7.32 7.43 -3.32
N PHE A 100 8.17 7.44 -2.28
CA PHE A 100 8.33 6.31 -1.38
C PHE A 100 7.04 5.97 -0.63
N LEU A 101 6.35 6.98 -0.10
CA LEU A 101 5.08 6.80 0.59
C LEU A 101 3.99 6.28 -0.36
N ARG A 102 3.95 6.75 -1.61
CA ARG A 102 3.01 6.24 -2.62
C ARG A 102 3.21 4.75 -2.88
N ILE A 103 4.47 4.30 -3.01
CA ILE A 103 4.81 2.87 -3.11
C ILE A 103 4.38 2.12 -1.84
N SER A 104 4.68 2.67 -0.67
CA SER A 104 4.43 2.05 0.63
C SER A 104 2.94 1.92 0.96
N CYS A 105 2.12 2.86 0.48
CA CYS A 105 0.66 2.86 0.66
C CYS A 105 -0.08 1.99 -0.37
N SER A 106 0.55 1.56 -1.46
CA SER A 106 -0.05 0.62 -2.41
C SER A 106 -0.59 -0.63 -1.67
N PRO A 107 -1.72 -1.24 -2.08
CA PRO A 107 -2.55 -0.92 -3.23
C PRO A 107 -3.62 0.12 -2.91
N PHE A 108 -3.53 0.79 -1.75
CA PHE A 108 -4.45 1.86 -1.40
C PHE A 108 -4.15 3.11 -2.23
N SER A 109 -5.14 3.99 -2.33
CA SER A 109 -5.06 5.20 -3.15
C SER A 109 -5.17 6.46 -2.30
N PRO A 110 -4.14 6.81 -1.52
CA PRO A 110 -4.10 8.09 -0.81
C PRO A 110 -4.05 9.25 -1.80
N SER A 111 -4.76 10.33 -1.48
CA SER A 111 -4.60 11.62 -2.16
C SER A 111 -3.24 12.26 -1.84
N ASP A 112 -2.80 13.21 -2.66
CA ASP A 112 -1.56 13.95 -2.41
C ASP A 112 -1.59 14.72 -1.07
N SER A 113 -2.78 15.15 -0.62
CA SER A 113 -2.95 15.78 0.71
C SER A 113 -2.67 14.78 1.83
N GLU A 114 -3.23 13.57 1.73
CA GLU A 114 -3.03 12.51 2.73
C GLU A 114 -1.58 12.02 2.78
N LEU A 115 -0.92 11.94 1.62
CA LEU A 115 0.52 11.65 1.54
C LEU A 115 1.35 12.77 2.19
N GLY A 116 1.01 14.03 1.93
CA GLY A 116 1.67 15.18 2.54
C GLY A 116 1.49 15.25 4.05
N GLU A 117 0.30 14.91 4.55
CA GLU A 117 0.03 14.77 5.99
C GLU A 117 0.88 13.67 6.63
N LEU A 118 0.91 12.48 6.03
CA LEU A 118 1.72 11.37 6.51
C LEU A 118 3.22 11.72 6.52
N CYS A 119 3.72 12.39 5.49
CA CYS A 119 5.10 12.86 5.43
C CYS A 119 5.42 13.81 6.60
N ARG A 120 4.55 14.78 6.88
CA ARG A 120 4.72 15.71 8.00
C ARG A 120 4.69 15.02 9.36
N GLU A 121 3.83 14.02 9.54
CA GLU A 121 3.79 13.22 10.77
C GLU A 121 5.08 12.44 11.01
N ILE A 122 5.64 11.84 9.96
CA ILE A 122 6.92 11.12 10.05
C ILE A 122 8.07 12.09 10.36
N ASP A 123 8.11 13.24 9.69
CA ASP A 123 9.13 14.26 9.92
C ASP A 123 9.07 14.81 11.35
N ALA A 124 7.87 15.07 11.89
CA ALA A 124 7.71 15.54 13.27
C ALA A 124 8.24 14.53 14.30
N ASN A 125 7.94 13.23 14.12
CA ASN A 125 8.40 12.18 15.03
C ASN A 125 9.90 11.90 14.93
N SER A 126 10.52 12.16 13.78
CA SER A 126 11.95 11.95 13.58
C SER A 126 12.80 13.00 14.31
N HIS A 127 12.21 14.13 14.72
CA HIS A 127 12.88 15.20 15.46
C HIS A 127 12.77 15.09 16.99
N GLU A 128 11.99 14.15 17.53
CA GLU A 128 11.85 13.95 18.98
C GLU A 128 12.89 12.97 19.58
N VAL A 129 13.74 12.36 18.75
CA VAL A 129 14.70 11.31 19.16
C VAL A 129 16.14 11.85 19.28
N ASP A 130 16.37 13.15 19.10
CA ASP A 130 17.66 13.83 19.32
C ASP A 130 17.76 14.48 20.72
#